data_AF-A0A8H3MGF3-F1
#
_entry.id   AF-A0A8H3MGF3-F1
#
_cell.length_a   1.000
_cell.length_b   1.000
_cell.length_c   1.000
_cell.angle_alpha   90.00
_cell.angle_beta   90.00
_cell.angle_gamma   90.00
#
_symmetry.space_group_name_H-M   'P 1'
#
loop_
_entity.id
_entity.type
_entity.pdbx_description
1 polymer ?
#
loop_
_entity_poly.entity_id
_entity_poly.type
_entity_poly.pdbx_seq_one_letter_code
_entity_poly.pdbx_strand_id
1 'polypeptide(L)'
;MSANRYTINPLTGRTICVSGSTFNQLVIEAYDYLDSRFVRRATAPPLTEARQSYLNIETGHMVQYGTRMYFYLIQRAYEIIEDYYLVLPRFVEIAQSYPSILYLHGTQRRLEHLDVALRRVNFYAEQNRLNPNYRRIVKKAHQFVERRQRET
;
A
#
# COMPACT_ATOMS: atom_id res chain seq x y z
N MET A 1 -2.83 -5.34 24.13
CA MET A 1 -3.26 -4.04 24.66
C MET A 1 -2.61 -2.94 23.83
N SER A 2 -3.36 -2.28 22.95
CA SER A 2 -2.83 -1.13 22.20
C SER A 2 -2.70 0.04 23.18
N ALA A 3 -1.49 0.57 23.35
CA ALA A 3 -1.28 1.75 24.18
C ALA A 3 -2.04 2.92 23.53
N ASN A 4 -3.02 3.49 24.24
CA ASN A 4 -3.71 4.70 23.78
C ASN A 4 -2.66 5.79 23.58
N ARG A 5 -2.39 6.14 22.32
CA ARG A 5 -1.49 7.24 21.97
C ARG A 5 -2.30 8.53 21.94
N TYR A 6 -1.74 9.58 22.52
CA TYR A 6 -2.38 10.90 22.58
C TYR A 6 -1.52 11.93 21.88
N THR A 7 -2.15 12.97 21.35
CA THR A 7 -1.51 14.12 20.71
C THR A 7 -2.25 15.41 21.06
N ILE A 8 -1.70 16.56 20.70
CA ILE A 8 -2.31 17.88 20.94
C ILE A 8 -3.10 18.32 19.71
N ASN A 9 -4.35 18.73 19.93
CA ASN A 9 -5.16 19.36 18.91
C ASN A 9 -4.58 20.75 18.57
N PRO A 10 -4.16 21.01 17.32
CA PRO A 10 -3.52 22.26 16.93
C PRO A 10 -4.49 23.46 16.91
N LEU A 11 -5.80 23.21 16.87
CA LEU A 11 -6.83 24.25 16.89
C LEU A 11 -7.24 24.65 18.31
N THR A 12 -7.15 23.74 19.27
CA THR A 12 -7.72 23.96 20.62
C THR A 12 -6.71 23.80 21.76
N GLY A 13 -5.51 23.28 21.48
CA GLY A 13 -4.49 22.97 22.50
C GLY A 13 -4.82 21.77 23.40
N ARG A 14 -5.97 21.11 23.20
CA ARG A 14 -6.41 19.98 24.04
C ARG A 14 -5.75 18.68 23.63
N THR A 15 -5.47 17.82 24.61
CA THR A 15 -5.05 16.43 24.36
C THR A 15 -6.19 15.63 23.74
N ILE A 16 -5.91 14.92 22.65
CA ILE A 16 -6.86 14.07 21.92
C ILE A 16 -6.23 12.70 21.64
N CYS A 17 -7.06 11.68 21.51
CA CYS A 17 -6.62 10.32 21.16
C CYS A 17 -6.20 10.26 19.68
N VAL A 18 -5.03 9.69 19.41
CA VAL A 18 -4.57 9.35 18.05
C VAL A 18 -5.52 8.27 17.51
N SER A 19 -6.00 8.46 16.28
CA SER A 19 -7.07 7.67 15.64
C SER A 19 -8.50 7.92 16.19
N GLY A 20 -8.67 8.82 17.16
CA GLY A 20 -9.99 9.28 17.62
C GLY A 20 -10.70 10.17 16.60
N SER A 21 -12.01 10.41 16.78
CA SER A 21 -12.83 11.20 15.84
C SER A 21 -12.28 12.60 15.58
N THR A 22 -11.88 13.33 16.63
CA THR A 22 -11.28 14.66 16.52
C THR A 22 -9.94 14.63 15.78
N PHE A 23 -9.12 13.60 16.02
CA PHE A 23 -7.86 13.42 15.32
C PHE A 23 -8.11 13.19 13.84
N ASN A 24 -9.01 12.27 13.50
CA ASN A 24 -9.34 11.93 12.12
C ASN A 24 -9.89 13.15 11.37
N GLN A 25 -10.73 13.95 12.02
CA GLN A 25 -11.28 15.15 11.41
C GLN A 25 -10.19 16.18 11.05
N LEU A 26 -9.23 16.42 11.95
CA LEU A 26 -8.08 17.28 11.66
C LEU A 26 -7.23 16.74 10.50
N VAL A 27 -6.98 15.42 10.49
CA VAL A 27 -6.23 14.73 9.42
C VAL A 27 -6.99 14.72 8.09
N ILE A 28 -8.32 14.74 8.09
CA ILE A 28 -9.15 14.80 6.89
C ILE A 28 -9.15 16.22 6.33
N GLU A 29 -9.36 17.21 7.18
CA GLU A 29 -9.62 18.59 6.75
C GLU A 29 -8.35 19.29 6.30
N ALA A 30 -7.37 19.48 7.19
CA ALA A 30 -6.30 20.45 6.95
C ALA A 30 -4.90 20.05 7.43
N TYR A 31 -4.76 18.93 8.14
CA TYR A 31 -3.49 18.54 8.76
C TYR A 31 -2.98 17.19 8.26
N ASP A 32 -1.66 17.03 8.28
CA ASP A 32 -0.97 15.75 8.26
C ASP A 32 -0.48 15.44 9.69
N TYR A 33 -0.35 14.15 10.01
CA TYR A 33 0.22 13.70 11.28
C TYR A 33 1.61 13.10 11.02
N LEU A 34 2.64 13.83 11.42
CA LEU A 34 4.06 13.54 11.19
C LEU A 34 4.82 13.66 12.50
N ASP A 35 5.73 12.73 12.79
CA ASP A 35 6.57 12.74 14.00
C ASP A 35 5.78 13.00 15.29
N SER A 36 4.62 12.34 15.39
CA SER A 36 3.67 12.48 16.50
C SER A 36 3.05 13.87 16.68
N ARG A 37 3.06 14.73 15.64
CA ARG A 37 2.54 16.10 15.66
C ARG A 37 1.69 16.42 14.44
N PHE A 38 0.80 17.39 14.58
CA PHE A 38 0.04 17.91 13.45
C PHE A 38 0.82 18.98 12.70
N VAL A 39 0.92 18.81 11.39
CA VAL A 39 1.53 19.77 10.45
C VAL A 39 0.44 20.23 9.49
N ARG A 40 0.26 21.55 9.33
CA ARG A 40 -0.77 22.08 8.44
C ARG A 40 -0.36 21.84 6.98
N ARG A 41 -1.23 21.23 6.18
CA ARG A 41 -0.93 20.81 4.79
C ARG A 41 -0.50 21.95 3.87
N ALA A 42 -1.08 23.14 4.05
CA ALA A 42 -0.68 24.33 3.29
C ALA A 42 0.79 24.75 3.48
N THR A 43 1.42 24.27 4.56
CA THR A 43 2.81 24.57 4.93
C THR A 43 3.62 23.29 5.15
N ALA A 44 3.08 22.13 4.80
CA ALA A 44 3.76 20.86 5.00
C ALA A 44 4.90 20.75 3.97
N PRO A 45 6.10 20.31 4.40
CA PRO A 45 7.15 19.94 3.46
C PRO A 45 6.61 18.91 2.45
N PRO A 46 7.04 18.93 1.18
CA PRO A 46 6.71 17.86 0.25
C PRO A 46 7.12 16.54 0.89
N LEU A 47 6.21 15.56 0.86
CA LEU A 47 6.42 14.25 1.48
C LEU A 47 7.61 13.56 0.80
N THR A 48 8.79 13.67 1.40
CA THR A 48 10.06 13.17 0.86
C THR A 48 10.38 11.74 1.25
N GLU A 49 9.68 11.17 2.23
CA GLU A 49 9.85 9.76 2.61
C GLU A 49 8.97 8.86 1.75
N ALA A 50 9.56 7.74 1.29
CA ALA A 50 8.87 6.67 0.57
C ALA A 50 7.86 5.99 1.51
N ARG A 51 6.69 6.61 1.67
CA ARG A 51 5.57 6.06 2.45
C ARG A 51 5.15 4.73 1.84
N GLN A 52 5.01 3.72 2.68
CA GLN A 52 4.48 2.43 2.29
C GLN A 52 3.12 2.62 1.60
N SER A 53 2.99 2.12 0.38
CA SER A 53 1.80 2.32 -0.45
C SER A 53 1.03 1.02 -0.57
N TYR A 54 -0.24 1.03 -0.22
CA TYR A 54 -1.12 -0.13 -0.26
C TYR A 54 -2.00 -0.07 -1.50
N LEU A 55 -2.28 -1.21 -2.14
CA LEU A 55 -3.31 -1.27 -3.18
C LEU A 55 -4.68 -1.36 -2.52
N ASN A 56 -5.57 -0.42 -2.84
CA ASN A 56 -6.98 -0.56 -2.52
C ASN A 56 -7.64 -1.50 -3.53
N ILE A 57 -8.17 -2.63 -3.07
CA ILE A 57 -8.72 -3.65 -3.97
C ILE A 57 -10.12 -3.33 -4.51
N GLU A 58 -10.90 -2.48 -3.82
CA GLU A 58 -12.22 -2.04 -4.31
C GLU A 58 -12.07 -1.06 -5.47
N THR A 59 -11.12 -0.14 -5.33
CA THR A 59 -10.96 0.98 -6.26
C THR A 59 -9.82 0.77 -7.26
N GLY A 60 -8.93 -0.19 -7.02
CA GLY A 60 -7.73 -0.41 -7.83
C GLY A 60 -6.64 0.67 -7.67
N HIS A 61 -6.85 1.67 -6.81
CA HIS A 61 -5.93 2.78 -6.62
C HIS A 61 -4.92 2.54 -5.49
N MET A 62 -3.74 3.12 -5.61
CA MET A 62 -2.73 3.10 -4.54
C MET A 62 -3.07 4.11 -3.44
N VAL A 63 -2.98 3.66 -2.19
CA VAL A 63 -3.23 4.44 -0.99
C VAL A 63 -1.95 4.48 -0.17
N GLN A 64 -1.41 5.67 0.06
CA GLN A 64 -0.19 5.84 0.84
C GLN A 64 -0.48 5.82 2.35
N TYR A 65 0.36 5.10 3.11
CA TYR A 65 0.36 5.11 4.57
C TYR A 65 0.34 6.53 5.12
N GLY A 66 -0.50 6.77 6.13
CA GLY A 66 -0.57 8.07 6.80
C GLY A 66 -1.20 9.21 5.98
N THR A 67 -1.82 8.92 4.83
CA THR A 67 -2.61 9.91 4.08
C THR A 67 -4.06 9.95 4.55
N ARG A 68 -4.78 11.03 4.16
CA ARG A 68 -6.23 11.16 4.40
C ARG A 68 -7.01 9.92 3.97
N MET A 69 -6.72 9.38 2.79
CA MET A 69 -7.42 8.20 2.27
C MET A 69 -7.14 6.96 3.14
N TYR A 70 -5.90 6.78 3.58
CA TYR A 70 -5.53 5.70 4.49
C TYR A 70 -6.30 5.76 5.82
N PHE A 71 -6.34 6.92 6.47
CA PHE A 71 -7.10 7.07 7.73
C PHE A 71 -8.61 7.01 7.53
N TYR A 72 -9.12 7.53 6.41
CA TYR A 72 -10.54 7.43 6.05
C TYR A 72 -11.00 5.98 5.92
N LEU A 73 -10.20 5.13 5.28
CA LEU A 73 -10.49 3.70 5.14
C LEU A 73 -10.48 3.02 6.53
N ILE A 74 -9.42 3.21 7.33
CA ILE A 74 -9.33 2.60 8.68
C ILE A 74 -10.53 2.96 9.56
N GLN A 75 -10.99 4.21 9.51
CA GLN A 75 -12.13 4.68 10.31
C GLN A 75 -13.45 3.99 9.93
N ARG A 76 -13.57 3.48 8.70
CA ARG A 76 -14.74 2.72 8.24
C ARG A 76 -14.62 1.21 8.49
N ALA A 77 -13.74 0.82 9.43
CA ALA A 77 -13.39 -0.57 9.73
C ALA A 77 -12.67 -1.29 8.57
N TYR A 78 -12.03 -0.53 7.66
CA TYR A 78 -11.14 -1.14 6.68
C TYR A 78 -9.80 -1.39 7.36
N GLU A 79 -9.69 -2.46 8.15
CA GLU A 79 -8.42 -2.85 8.72
C GLU A 79 -7.46 -3.28 7.61
N ILE A 80 -6.24 -2.72 7.65
CA ILE A 80 -5.21 -2.77 6.59
C ILE A 80 -4.81 -4.21 6.23
N ILE A 81 -5.18 -5.18 7.05
CA ILE A 81 -4.91 -6.60 6.84
C ILE A 81 -6.12 -7.43 7.26
N GLU A 82 -6.93 -6.99 8.23
CA GLU A 82 -8.04 -7.82 8.72
C GLU A 82 -9.29 -7.84 7.84
N ASP A 83 -9.53 -6.81 7.03
CA ASP A 83 -10.78 -6.72 6.26
C ASP A 83 -10.60 -6.39 4.78
N TYR A 84 -9.76 -7.14 4.06
CA TYR A 84 -9.82 -7.21 2.58
C TYR A 84 -9.32 -5.98 1.83
N TYR A 85 -9.25 -4.78 2.40
CA TYR A 85 -9.25 -3.58 1.56
C TYR A 85 -7.91 -3.01 1.12
N LEU A 86 -6.81 -3.23 1.86
CA LEU A 86 -5.50 -2.65 1.57
C LEU A 86 -4.43 -3.72 1.47
N VAL A 87 -3.89 -3.96 0.27
CA VAL A 87 -2.84 -4.97 0.05
C VAL A 87 -1.47 -4.33 0.18
N LEU A 88 -0.59 -4.94 0.98
CA LEU A 88 0.81 -4.52 1.10
C LEU A 88 1.49 -4.44 -0.29
N PRO A 89 2.37 -3.45 -0.53
CA PRO A 89 2.97 -3.24 -1.85
C PRO A 89 3.66 -4.47 -2.43
N ARG A 90 4.31 -5.28 -1.57
CA ARG A 90 4.98 -6.54 -1.97
C ARG A 90 4.04 -7.63 -2.48
N PHE A 91 2.74 -7.54 -2.19
CA PHE A 91 1.73 -8.52 -2.59
C PHE A 91 0.82 -8.01 -3.70
N VAL A 92 1.01 -6.77 -4.18
CA VAL A 92 0.12 -6.13 -5.18
C VAL A 92 -0.03 -6.97 -6.44
N GLU A 93 1.09 -7.35 -7.05
CA GLU A 93 1.10 -8.15 -8.28
C GLU A 93 0.46 -9.52 -8.07
N ILE A 94 0.69 -10.11 -6.90
CA ILE A 94 0.11 -11.41 -6.52
C ILE A 94 -1.40 -11.30 -6.32
N ALA A 95 -1.86 -10.27 -5.62
CA ALA A 95 -3.27 -10.03 -5.39
C ALA A 95 -4.03 -9.74 -6.69
N GLN A 96 -3.41 -9.01 -7.62
CA GLN A 96 -3.97 -8.77 -8.96
C GLN A 96 -4.00 -10.05 -9.81
N SER A 97 -2.97 -10.89 -9.71
CA SER A 97 -2.89 -12.15 -10.46
C SER A 97 -3.78 -13.26 -9.90
N TYR A 98 -3.99 -13.25 -8.58
CA TYR A 98 -4.72 -14.27 -7.82
C TYR A 98 -5.76 -13.63 -6.89
N PRO A 99 -6.79 -12.95 -7.45
CA PRO A 99 -7.77 -12.23 -6.65
C PRO A 99 -8.58 -13.15 -5.72
N SER A 100 -8.71 -14.44 -6.05
CA SER A 100 -9.37 -15.44 -5.21
C SER A 100 -8.75 -15.57 -3.82
N ILE A 101 -7.44 -15.32 -3.68
CA ILE A 101 -6.75 -15.34 -2.38
C ILE A 101 -7.34 -14.27 -1.46
N LEU A 102 -7.75 -13.12 -2.00
CA LEU A 102 -8.30 -12.03 -1.21
C LEU A 102 -9.61 -12.42 -0.54
N TYR A 103 -10.39 -13.34 -1.12
CA TYR A 103 -11.69 -13.80 -0.61
C TYR A 103 -11.61 -14.96 0.40
N LEU A 104 -10.41 -15.42 0.79
CA LEU A 104 -10.30 -16.47 1.79
C LEU A 104 -10.71 -15.95 3.17
N HIS A 105 -11.51 -16.75 3.87
CA HIS A 105 -11.91 -16.42 5.24
C HIS A 105 -10.71 -16.49 6.18
N GLY A 106 -10.45 -15.39 6.90
CA GLY A 106 -9.40 -15.27 7.90
C GLY A 106 -8.13 -14.60 7.37
N THR A 107 -7.67 -13.60 8.11
CA THR A 107 -6.51 -12.76 7.80
C THR A 107 -5.22 -13.54 7.66
N GLN A 108 -4.93 -14.38 8.64
CA GLN A 108 -3.71 -15.18 8.65
C GLN A 108 -3.66 -16.12 7.45
N ARG A 109 -4.78 -16.77 7.12
CA ARG A 109 -4.89 -17.68 5.98
C ARG A 109 -4.63 -16.96 4.66
N ARG A 110 -5.16 -15.74 4.49
CA ARG A 110 -4.89 -14.90 3.29
C ARG A 110 -3.41 -14.55 3.16
N LEU A 111 -2.80 -14.09 4.25
CA LEU A 111 -1.37 -13.73 4.24
C LEU A 111 -0.48 -14.93 3.90
N GLU A 112 -0.76 -16.10 4.47
CA GLU A 112 -0.04 -17.33 4.16
C GLU A 112 -0.15 -17.67 2.66
N HIS A 113 -1.34 -17.56 2.07
CA HIS A 113 -1.54 -17.85 0.65
C HIS A 113 -0.88 -16.81 -0.27
N LEU A 114 -0.92 -15.52 0.10
CA LEU A 114 -0.20 -14.47 -0.61
C LEU A 114 1.32 -14.69 -0.55
N ASP A 115 1.86 -15.08 0.60
CA ASP A 115 3.28 -15.39 0.76
C ASP A 115 3.70 -16.63 -0.05
N VAL A 116 2.89 -17.69 -0.04
CA VAL A 116 3.14 -18.89 -0.84
C VAL A 116 3.12 -18.57 -2.33
N ALA A 117 2.13 -17.80 -2.80
CA ALA A 117 2.04 -17.40 -4.20
C ALA A 117 3.22 -16.50 -4.60
N LEU A 118 3.61 -15.54 -3.75
CA LEU A 118 4.78 -14.70 -3.97
C LEU A 118 6.06 -15.53 -4.09
N ARG A 119 6.29 -16.47 -3.17
CA ARG A 119 7.45 -17.37 -3.21
C ARG A 119 7.48 -18.21 -4.49
N ARG A 120 6.32 -18.71 -4.93
CA ARG A 120 6.21 -19.51 -6.15
C ARG A 120 6.52 -18.69 -7.40
N VAL A 121 5.98 -17.48 -7.50
CA VAL A 121 6.29 -16.56 -8.61
C VAL A 121 7.78 -16.21 -8.63
N ASN A 122 8.35 -15.86 -7.48
CA ASN A 122 9.78 -15.56 -7.37
C ASN A 122 10.65 -16.76 -7.77
N PHE A 123 10.30 -17.96 -7.32
CA PHE A 123 11.02 -19.19 -7.68
C PHE A 123 11.04 -19.39 -9.21
N TYR A 124 9.89 -19.31 -9.89
CA TYR A 124 9.87 -19.46 -11.35
C TYR A 124 10.56 -18.30 -12.07
N ALA A 125 10.48 -17.08 -11.54
CA ALA A 125 11.21 -15.94 -12.10
C ALA A 125 12.73 -16.14 -12.02
N GLU A 126 13.24 -16.68 -10.92
CA GLU A 126 14.65 -17.05 -10.77
C GLU A 126 15.05 -18.17 -11.74
N GLN A 127 14.26 -19.25 -11.83
CA GLN A 127 14.51 -20.33 -12.78
C GLN A 127 14.54 -19.82 -14.23
N ASN A 128 13.62 -18.92 -14.59
CA ASN A 128 13.58 -18.31 -15.91
C ASN A 128 14.79 -17.38 -16.16
N ARG A 129 15.26 -16.64 -15.15
CA ARG A 129 16.50 -15.83 -15.25
C ARG A 129 17.74 -16.70 -15.48
N LEU A 130 17.78 -17.88 -14.85
CA LEU A 130 18.86 -18.84 -14.99
C LEU A 130 18.77 -19.64 -16.31
N ASN A 131 17.62 -19.63 -16.99
CA ASN A 131 17.43 -20.30 -18.26
C ASN A 131 18.01 -19.48 -19.45
N PRO A 132 19.09 -19.94 -20.10
CA PRO A 132 19.73 -19.20 -21.19
C PRO A 132 18.84 -19.05 -22.44
N ASN A 133 17.93 -19.99 -22.70
CA ASN A 133 16.96 -19.86 -23.79
C ASN A 133 15.94 -18.77 -23.52
N TYR A 134 15.43 -18.67 -22.28
CA TYR A 134 14.51 -17.61 -21.89
C TYR A 134 15.16 -16.23 -22.03
N ARG A 135 16.39 -16.08 -21.56
CA ARG A 135 17.17 -14.82 -21.69
C ARG A 135 17.33 -14.39 -23.16
N ARG A 136 17.54 -15.36 -24.06
CA ARG A 136 17.64 -15.11 -25.51
C ARG A 136 16.31 -14.66 -26.12
N ILE A 137 15.19 -15.28 -25.70
CA ILE A 137 13.84 -14.92 -26.16
C ILE A 137 13.46 -13.51 -25.69
N VAL A 138 13.65 -13.20 -24.41
CA VAL A 138 13.36 -11.87 -23.84
C VAL A 138 14.18 -10.76 -24.52
N LYS A 139 15.46 -11.03 -24.83
CA LYS A 139 16.32 -10.08 -25.56
C LYS A 139 15.80 -9.81 -26.98
N LYS A 140 15.35 -10.85 -27.69
CA LYS A 140 14.73 -10.70 -29.03
C LYS A 140 13.43 -9.90 -28.96
N ALA A 141 12.60 -10.13 -27.95
CA ALA A 141 11.35 -9.40 -27.76
C ALA A 141 11.61 -7.90 -27.48
N HIS A 142 12.59 -7.57 -26.63
CA HIS A 142 12.99 -6.17 -26.39
C HIS A 142 13.46 -5.49 -27.68
N GLN A 143 14.34 -6.15 -28.45
CA GLN A 143 14.83 -5.60 -29.72
C GLN A 143 13.70 -5.36 -30.74
N PHE A 144 12.69 -6.22 -30.73
CA PHE A 144 11.51 -6.06 -31.59
C PHE A 144 10.69 -4.82 -31.17
N VAL A 145 10.42 -4.65 -29.88
CA VAL A 145 9.68 -3.48 -29.36
C VAL A 145 10.45 -2.17 -29.62
N GLU A 146 11.75 -2.14 -29.36
CA GLU A 146 12.59 -0.96 -29.60
C GLU A 146 12.63 -0.57 -31.08
N ARG A 147 12.65 -1.55 -32.00
CA ARG A 147 12.55 -1.27 -33.44
C ARG A 147 11.22 -0.62 -33.78
N ARG A 148 10.11 -1.18 -33.30
CA ARG A 148 8.76 -0.66 -33.55
C ARG A 148 8.58 0.76 -33.02
N GLN A 149 9.17 1.08 -31.86
CA GLN A 149 9.11 2.43 -31.28
C GLN A 149 9.94 3.48 -32.04
N ARG A 150 10.96 3.07 -32.80
CA ARG A 150 11.75 4.00 -33.65
C ARG A 150 11.16 4.20 -35.04
N GLU A 151 10.25 3.33 -35.45
CA GLU A 151 9.53 3.39 -36.74
C GLU A 151 8.22 4.18 -36.64
N THR A 152 7.86 4.69 -35.46
CA THR A 152 6.66 5.50 -35.20
C THR A 152 7.07 6.91 -34.83
#